data_AF-C5LR26-F1
#
_entry.id   AF-C5LR26-F1
#
_cell.length_a   1.000
_cell.length_b   1.000
_cell.length_c   1.000
_cell.angle_alpha   90.00
_cell.angle_beta   90.00
_cell.angle_gamma   90.00
#
_symmetry.space_group_name_H-M   'P 1'
#
loop_
_entity.id
_entity.type
_entity.pdbx_description
1 polymer ?
#
loop_
_entity_poly.entity_id
_entity_poly.type
_entity_poly.pdbx_seq_one_letter_code
_entity_poly.pdbx_strand_id
1 'polypeptide(L)'
;MLPSSMRLVALVAALLALVAEARVKIDPSKHDVVKLNPQSFGSVIERHRDWQISAVFFYDDSTPVKDFNKVNEVAQQTKRMVKMGAVDCDENRALCEQNNIKGCPKSATSDASQLVIYPRNPIPQFIYEGKLEAHDVKKAVLRYLPTELIKKLDAANVDTFLTTDAAMPKVLLFTEKDSPPPMFKALSNEFRKEMQFGLVNVKKQPDLAKRFGVKKAPKILLQQAVGKKPEAYKGEVSYIPIADWVNLHRETFSRGGGFEETARPGSGSETEAPSRPWLAQEIPEITKRSAKHVCFDGGEGHCVIYLKEGGPLSKEEEDGLVELRDRFTSQLHNRGAKLRWVWLDVSKEPAWAEMFGISKFPNVVVFNPHKRLRFCKFDDDDEEHTGDKDGVEYLVDKVLGGDGRFKIVKGQKLPELSDREEDGEKAQSDRDEL
;
A
#
# COMPACT_ATOMS: atom_id res chain seq x y z
N MET A 1 57.55 66.49 -2.80
CA MET A 1 58.19 65.29 -3.38
C MET A 1 57.57 64.07 -2.70
N LEU A 2 57.03 63.15 -3.49
CA LEU A 2 56.25 61.97 -3.09
C LEU A 2 57.10 60.92 -2.30
N PRO A 3 56.49 59.94 -1.58
CA PRO A 3 55.13 59.48 -1.86
C PRO A 3 54.16 59.29 -0.69
N SER A 4 52.95 59.77 -0.95
CA SER A 4 51.67 59.48 -0.26
C SER A 4 51.14 58.05 -0.53
N SER A 5 51.96 57.10 -0.95
CA SER A 5 51.53 55.73 -1.30
C SER A 5 51.52 54.75 -0.13
N MET A 6 51.96 55.14 1.06
CA MET A 6 52.18 54.21 2.18
C MET A 6 51.15 54.29 3.33
N ARG A 7 50.11 55.12 3.21
CA ARG A 7 49.00 55.15 4.19
C ARG A 7 47.68 54.60 3.66
N LEU A 8 47.58 54.32 2.35
CA LEU A 8 46.40 53.69 1.76
C LEU A 8 46.46 52.15 1.74
N VAL A 9 47.60 51.55 2.05
CA VAL A 9 47.78 50.09 2.03
C VAL A 9 47.33 49.44 3.36
N ALA A 10 47.33 50.18 4.46
CA ALA A 10 46.92 49.64 5.78
C ALA A 10 45.40 49.62 6.00
N LEU A 11 44.61 50.34 5.19
CA LEU A 11 43.14 50.36 5.29
C LEU A 11 42.43 49.47 4.26
N VAL A 12 43.15 48.94 3.27
CA VAL A 12 42.63 47.91 2.35
C VAL A 12 42.95 46.49 2.85
N ALA A 13 43.94 46.32 3.73
CA ALA A 13 44.30 45.01 4.30
C ALA A 13 43.41 44.57 5.50
N ALA A 14 42.55 45.44 6.04
CA ALA A 14 41.64 45.11 7.13
C ALA A 14 40.19 44.84 6.68
N LEU A 15 39.96 44.75 5.35
CA LEU A 15 38.71 44.29 4.74
C LEU A 15 38.88 42.94 4.03
N LEU A 16 39.88 42.15 4.40
CA LEU A 16 39.73 40.69 4.38
C LEU A 16 38.79 40.36 5.53
N ALA A 17 37.49 40.63 5.31
CA ALA A 17 36.45 40.01 6.08
C ALA A 17 36.80 38.51 6.11
N LEU A 18 37.05 37.97 7.29
CA LEU A 18 36.78 36.56 7.53
C LEU A 18 35.30 36.40 7.15
N VAL A 19 35.04 36.07 5.89
CA VAL A 19 33.88 35.27 5.56
C VAL A 19 34.21 33.96 6.25
N ALA A 20 33.81 33.85 7.52
CA ALA A 20 33.70 32.56 8.15
C ALA A 20 32.75 31.80 7.22
N GLU A 21 33.30 30.95 6.36
CA GLU A 21 32.50 30.07 5.54
C GLU A 21 31.64 29.31 6.53
N ALA A 22 30.34 29.57 6.45
CA ALA A 22 29.41 28.90 7.32
C ALA A 22 29.63 27.40 7.11
N ARG A 23 29.71 26.64 8.20
CA ARG A 23 29.82 25.19 8.11
C ARG A 23 28.44 24.61 7.90
N VAL A 24 28.35 23.51 7.16
CA VAL A 24 27.10 22.76 7.03
C VAL A 24 26.68 22.30 8.43
N LYS A 25 25.49 22.70 8.86
CA LYS A 25 24.88 22.27 10.12
C LYS A 25 23.46 21.77 9.85
N ILE A 26 23.27 20.48 10.03
CA ILE A 26 21.98 19.83 9.79
C ILE A 26 21.17 19.81 11.07
N ASP A 27 20.15 20.67 11.11
CA ASP A 27 19.11 20.70 12.14
C ASP A 27 17.86 19.93 11.66
N PRO A 28 17.47 18.81 12.30
CA PRO A 28 16.28 18.03 11.93
C PRO A 28 14.96 18.80 11.98
N SER A 29 14.89 19.91 12.72
CA SER A 29 13.68 20.74 12.82
C SER A 29 13.56 21.73 11.65
N LYS A 30 14.64 21.97 10.91
CA LYS A 30 14.72 22.99 9.84
C LYS A 30 15.00 22.39 8.47
N HIS A 31 15.57 21.20 8.42
CA HIS A 31 15.99 20.54 7.20
C HIS A 31 15.25 19.22 7.01
N ASP A 32 14.92 18.92 5.76
CA ASP A 32 14.29 17.65 5.37
C ASP A 32 15.34 16.57 5.02
N VAL A 33 16.63 16.94 4.98
CA VAL A 33 17.75 16.02 4.85
C VAL A 33 18.01 15.34 6.20
N VAL A 34 18.10 14.01 6.18
CA VAL A 34 18.39 13.22 7.38
C VAL A 34 19.91 13.13 7.60
N LYS A 35 20.41 13.55 8.77
CA LYS A 35 21.82 13.30 9.15
C LYS A 35 22.02 11.79 9.37
N LEU A 36 23.00 11.21 8.68
CA LEU A 36 23.33 9.79 8.73
C LEU A 36 24.71 9.58 9.36
N ASN A 37 24.88 8.41 9.96
CA ASN A 37 26.10 7.92 10.60
C ASN A 37 26.17 6.39 10.44
N PRO A 38 27.27 5.73 10.84
CA PRO A 38 27.42 4.27 10.71
C PRO A 38 26.27 3.45 11.32
N GLN A 39 25.64 3.94 12.39
CA GLN A 39 24.54 3.25 13.06
C GLN A 39 23.20 3.36 12.31
N SER A 40 22.98 4.46 11.59
CA SER A 40 21.71 4.77 10.90
C SER A 40 21.76 4.54 9.40
N PHE A 41 22.94 4.53 8.78
CA PHE A 41 23.06 4.42 7.32
C PHE A 41 22.44 3.13 6.79
N GLY A 42 22.80 1.98 7.39
CA GLY A 42 22.28 0.68 6.97
C GLY A 42 20.76 0.56 7.14
N SER A 43 20.20 1.08 8.24
CA SER A 43 18.76 1.01 8.50
C SER A 43 17.93 1.98 7.67
N VAL A 44 18.48 3.16 7.31
CA VAL A 44 17.75 4.19 6.56
C VAL A 44 17.93 4.05 5.05
N ILE A 45 19.08 3.59 4.58
CA ILE A 45 19.43 3.52 3.15
C ILE A 45 19.46 2.08 2.66
N GLU A 46 20.36 1.25 3.19
CA GLU A 46 20.67 -0.07 2.61
C GLU A 46 19.51 -1.06 2.72
N ARG A 47 18.89 -1.17 3.90
CA ARG A 47 17.76 -2.10 4.14
C ARG A 47 16.50 -1.78 3.34
N HIS A 48 16.39 -0.57 2.79
CA HIS A 48 15.22 -0.13 2.07
C HIS A 48 15.44 -0.07 0.55
N ARG A 49 16.61 -0.48 0.05
CA ARG A 49 16.94 -0.46 -1.39
C ARG A 49 16.05 -1.32 -2.27
N ASP A 50 15.25 -2.24 -1.73
CA ASP A 50 14.31 -3.01 -2.55
C ASP A 50 13.11 -2.18 -3.04
N TRP A 51 12.81 -1.09 -2.35
CA TRP A 51 11.60 -0.31 -2.60
C TRP A 51 11.76 1.20 -2.47
N GLN A 52 12.77 1.71 -1.78
CA GLN A 52 13.02 3.13 -1.62
C GLN A 52 14.11 3.60 -2.60
N ILE A 53 13.93 4.82 -3.11
CA ILE A 53 15.02 5.56 -3.77
C ILE A 53 15.56 6.56 -2.79
N SER A 54 16.88 6.60 -2.69
CA SER A 54 17.57 7.52 -1.79
C SER A 54 18.69 8.24 -2.51
N ALA A 55 19.05 9.41 -2.01
CA ALA A 55 20.30 10.07 -2.38
C ALA A 55 20.99 10.60 -1.12
N VAL A 56 22.30 10.38 -1.02
CA VAL A 56 23.09 10.75 0.15
C VAL A 56 24.15 11.76 -0.26
N PHE A 57 24.15 12.90 0.39
CA PHE A 57 25.14 13.96 0.22
C PHE A 57 26.28 13.77 1.21
N PHE A 58 27.45 13.41 0.70
CA PHE A 58 28.68 13.28 1.46
C PHE A 58 29.42 14.61 1.41
N TYR A 59 29.77 15.17 2.56
CA TYR A 59 30.36 16.49 2.69
C TYR A 59 31.41 16.52 3.81
N ASP A 60 32.15 17.60 3.89
CA ASP A 60 33.14 17.91 4.93
C ASP A 60 33.10 19.41 5.31
N ASP A 61 33.96 19.82 6.24
CA ASP A 61 34.08 21.18 6.75
C ASP A 61 34.41 22.22 5.66
N SER A 62 34.97 21.80 4.52
CA SER A 62 35.28 22.68 3.38
C SER A 62 34.12 22.85 2.40
N THR A 63 33.04 22.10 2.60
CA THR A 63 31.87 22.14 1.72
C THR A 63 31.08 23.45 1.91
N PRO A 64 30.82 24.20 0.82
CA PRO A 64 30.01 25.42 0.90
C PRO A 64 28.57 25.14 1.34
N VAL A 65 28.03 25.89 2.32
CA VAL A 65 26.61 25.75 2.75
C VAL A 65 25.62 25.90 1.60
N LYS A 66 25.94 26.73 0.60
CA LYS A 66 25.10 26.90 -0.59
C LYS A 66 24.82 25.58 -1.30
N ASP A 67 25.78 24.64 -1.28
CA ASP A 67 25.65 23.34 -1.95
C ASP A 67 24.75 22.42 -1.13
N PHE A 68 24.91 22.41 0.19
CA PHE A 68 23.97 21.76 1.10
C PHE A 68 22.54 22.32 0.96
N ASN A 69 22.38 23.64 0.88
CA ASN A 69 21.08 24.29 0.74
C ASN A 69 20.34 23.81 -0.52
N LYS A 70 21.05 23.62 -1.65
CA LYS A 70 20.47 23.06 -2.88
C LYS A 70 20.01 21.62 -2.67
N VAL A 71 20.78 20.79 -1.96
CA VAL A 71 20.37 19.42 -1.62
C VAL A 71 19.16 19.43 -0.70
N ASN A 72 19.11 20.33 0.28
CA ASN A 72 17.96 20.47 1.18
C ASN A 72 16.71 20.97 0.45
N GLU A 73 16.85 21.86 -0.53
CA GLU A 73 15.75 22.26 -1.40
C GLU A 73 15.18 21.05 -2.17
N VAL A 74 16.05 20.15 -2.66
CA VAL A 74 15.58 18.90 -3.27
C VAL A 74 14.82 18.05 -2.25
N ALA A 75 15.35 17.89 -1.04
CA ALA A 75 14.68 17.14 0.02
C ALA A 75 13.27 17.67 0.34
N GLN A 76 13.11 18.99 0.36
CA GLN A 76 11.80 19.65 0.50
C GLN A 76 10.87 19.34 -0.69
N GLN A 77 11.38 19.46 -1.92
CA GLN A 77 10.60 19.24 -3.14
C GLN A 77 10.24 17.78 -3.40
N THR A 78 11.01 16.82 -2.86
CA THR A 78 10.81 15.38 -3.00
C THR A 78 10.47 14.70 -1.69
N LYS A 79 9.96 15.46 -0.72
CA LYS A 79 9.62 14.95 0.62
C LYS A 79 8.73 13.72 0.50
N ARG A 80 9.09 12.66 1.24
CA ARG A 80 8.48 11.31 1.22
C ARG A 80 8.56 10.54 -0.11
N MET A 81 8.75 11.21 -1.25
CA MET A 81 8.97 10.56 -2.55
C MET A 81 10.35 9.90 -2.64
N VAL A 82 11.36 10.55 -2.09
CA VAL A 82 12.77 10.15 -2.12
C VAL A 82 13.37 10.42 -0.74
N LYS A 83 14.20 9.50 -0.24
CA LYS A 83 14.94 9.74 1.00
C LYS A 83 16.22 10.51 0.71
N MET A 84 16.31 11.74 1.20
CA MET A 84 17.53 12.54 1.15
C MET A 84 18.28 12.41 2.48
N GLY A 85 19.52 11.96 2.42
CA GLY A 85 20.41 11.85 3.57
C GLY A 85 21.67 12.68 3.39
N ALA A 86 22.40 12.90 4.47
CA ALA A 86 23.74 13.49 4.40
C ALA A 86 24.67 12.88 5.44
N VAL A 87 25.94 12.70 5.05
CA VAL A 87 27.01 12.14 5.87
C VAL A 87 28.14 13.14 5.93
N ASP A 88 28.54 13.49 7.15
CA ASP A 88 29.74 14.27 7.42
C ASP A 88 30.95 13.33 7.39
N CYS A 89 31.87 13.53 6.45
CA CYS A 89 33.04 12.69 6.23
C CYS A 89 34.22 13.03 7.14
N ASP A 90 34.24 14.21 7.77
CA ASP A 90 35.20 14.51 8.83
C ASP A 90 34.87 13.69 10.08
N GLU A 91 33.57 13.56 10.40
CA GLU A 91 33.09 12.71 11.49
C GLU A 91 33.08 11.21 11.14
N ASN A 92 32.78 10.84 9.89
CA ASN A 92 32.44 9.46 9.49
C ASN A 92 33.28 8.92 8.32
N ARG A 93 34.60 9.14 8.35
CA ARG A 93 35.53 8.78 7.28
C ARG A 93 35.38 7.35 6.72
N ALA A 94 35.29 6.34 7.60
CA ALA A 94 35.18 4.94 7.18
C ALA A 94 33.90 4.68 6.35
N LEU A 95 32.79 5.33 6.68
CA LEU A 95 31.53 5.22 5.95
C LEU A 95 31.63 5.86 4.56
N CYS A 96 32.34 6.98 4.45
CA CYS A 96 32.60 7.64 3.17
C CYS A 96 33.51 6.79 2.26
N GLU A 97 34.57 6.20 2.83
CA GLU A 97 35.46 5.28 2.10
C GLU A 97 34.71 4.04 1.58
N GLN A 98 33.83 3.45 2.39
CA GLN A 98 32.97 2.32 1.98
C GLN A 98 32.03 2.68 0.82
N ASN A 99 31.58 3.93 0.75
CA ASN A 99 30.71 4.41 -0.34
C ASN A 99 31.49 4.94 -1.55
N ASN A 100 32.79 4.63 -1.64
CA ASN A 100 33.69 5.05 -2.71
C ASN A 100 33.83 6.57 -2.85
N ILE A 101 33.59 7.32 -1.78
CA ILE A 101 33.85 8.76 -1.74
C ILE A 101 35.36 8.94 -1.60
N LYS A 102 36.03 9.13 -2.74
CA LYS A 102 37.47 9.38 -2.80
C LYS A 102 37.73 10.87 -2.62
N GLY A 103 38.49 11.25 -1.59
CA GLY A 103 39.11 12.56 -1.53
C GLY A 103 38.38 13.69 -0.79
N CYS A 104 37.57 13.42 0.25
CA CYS A 104 37.25 14.46 1.25
C CYS A 104 38.60 15.04 1.78
N PRO A 105 38.89 16.34 1.57
CA PRO A 105 40.19 16.72 1.05
C PRO A 105 41.28 16.84 2.12
N LYS A 106 42.43 16.29 1.76
CA LYS A 106 43.74 16.93 2.03
C LYS A 106 44.27 17.70 0.80
N SER A 107 43.42 18.13 -0.14
CA SER A 107 43.86 18.90 -1.32
C SER A 107 42.85 19.95 -1.76
N ALA A 108 43.34 21.18 -1.97
CA ALA A 108 42.58 22.42 -2.18
C ALA A 108 41.93 22.58 -3.57
N THR A 109 41.76 21.50 -4.34
CA THR A 109 41.20 21.59 -5.70
C THR A 109 40.40 20.32 -6.06
N SER A 110 39.12 20.54 -6.37
CA SER A 110 38.07 19.67 -6.93
C SER A 110 37.33 18.70 -6.00
N ASP A 111 36.11 19.16 -5.64
CA ASP A 111 34.90 18.46 -5.17
C ASP A 111 34.87 17.96 -3.71
N ALA A 112 34.85 18.92 -2.78
CA ALA A 112 34.64 18.73 -1.33
C ALA A 112 33.34 18.01 -0.94
N SER A 113 32.40 17.85 -1.87
CA SER A 113 31.17 17.11 -1.62
C SER A 113 30.73 16.30 -2.82
N GLN A 114 30.09 15.17 -2.55
CA GLN A 114 29.60 14.24 -3.58
C GLN A 114 28.19 13.80 -3.23
N LEU A 115 27.32 13.72 -4.24
CA LEU A 115 25.99 13.15 -4.09
C LEU A 115 25.99 11.74 -4.66
N VAL A 116 25.65 10.73 -3.86
CA VAL A 116 25.48 9.35 -4.33
C VAL A 116 24.00 9.03 -4.41
N ILE A 117 23.57 8.50 -5.54
CA ILE A 117 22.19 8.06 -5.76
C ILE A 117 22.13 6.55 -5.53
N TYR A 118 21.11 6.12 -4.78
CA TYR A 118 20.81 4.74 -4.44
C TYR A 118 19.44 4.40 -5.05
N PRO A 119 19.39 3.93 -6.30
CA PRO A 119 18.16 3.44 -6.89
C PRO A 119 17.72 2.13 -6.25
N ARG A 120 16.51 1.68 -6.63
CA ARG A 120 16.04 0.35 -6.23
C ARG A 120 16.95 -0.75 -6.79
N ASN A 121 17.13 -1.82 -6.01
CA ASN A 121 17.75 -3.05 -6.49
C ASN A 121 17.01 -3.55 -7.75
N PRO A 122 17.73 -4.06 -8.76
CA PRO A 122 19.14 -4.45 -8.77
C PRO A 122 20.11 -3.37 -9.30
N ILE A 123 19.66 -2.13 -9.51
CA ILE A 123 20.53 -1.08 -10.06
C ILE A 123 21.57 -0.70 -9.01
N PRO A 124 22.88 -0.69 -9.30
CA PRO A 124 23.91 -0.31 -8.34
C PRO A 124 23.82 1.18 -7.99
N GLN A 125 24.32 1.54 -6.80
CA GLN A 125 24.53 2.94 -6.45
C GLN A 125 25.62 3.57 -7.32
N PHE A 126 25.56 4.88 -7.52
CA PHE A 126 26.56 5.60 -8.31
C PHE A 126 26.68 7.06 -7.86
N ILE A 127 27.86 7.64 -8.07
CA ILE A 127 28.12 9.06 -7.82
C ILE A 127 27.43 9.88 -8.92
N TYR A 128 26.69 10.90 -8.53
CA TYR A 128 26.05 11.83 -9.45
C TYR A 128 27.09 12.78 -10.03
N GLU A 129 27.30 12.68 -11.34
CA GLU A 129 28.29 13.50 -12.09
C GLU A 129 27.69 14.78 -12.70
N GLY A 130 26.40 15.04 -12.47
CA GLY A 130 25.74 16.24 -12.99
C GLY A 130 25.98 17.47 -12.12
N LYS A 131 25.44 18.61 -12.55
CA LYS A 131 25.51 19.85 -11.77
C LYS A 131 24.74 19.70 -10.47
N LEU A 132 25.35 20.09 -9.36
CA LEU A 132 24.69 20.15 -8.06
C LEU A 132 23.76 21.38 -7.97
N GLU A 133 22.73 21.39 -8.82
CA GLU A 133 21.63 22.36 -8.83
C GLU A 133 20.33 21.64 -8.47
N ALA A 134 19.45 22.28 -7.70
CA ALA A 134 18.25 21.63 -7.16
C ALA A 134 17.37 21.01 -8.27
N HIS A 135 17.20 21.72 -9.39
CA HIS A 135 16.48 21.21 -10.56
C HIS A 135 17.10 19.92 -11.14
N ASP A 136 18.41 19.91 -11.35
CA ASP A 136 19.12 18.84 -12.04
C ASP A 136 19.23 17.59 -11.15
N VAL A 137 19.51 17.79 -9.87
CA VAL A 137 19.50 16.73 -8.86
C VAL A 137 18.11 16.13 -8.72
N LYS A 138 17.06 16.95 -8.56
CA LYS A 138 15.68 16.46 -8.49
C LYS A 138 15.33 15.60 -9.70
N LYS A 139 15.65 16.07 -10.91
CA LYS A 139 15.39 15.34 -12.16
C LYS A 139 16.14 14.00 -12.18
N ALA A 140 17.39 13.99 -11.73
CA ALA A 140 18.22 12.78 -11.71
C ALA A 140 17.65 11.71 -10.76
N VAL A 141 17.27 12.10 -9.55
CA VAL A 141 16.79 11.13 -8.55
C VAL A 141 15.38 10.63 -8.87
N LEU A 142 14.46 11.53 -9.29
CA LEU A 142 13.08 11.16 -9.63
C LEU A 142 12.98 10.23 -10.85
N ARG A 143 14.01 10.17 -11.72
CA ARG A 143 14.04 9.28 -12.87
C ARG A 143 13.96 7.80 -12.47
N TYR A 144 14.45 7.46 -11.29
CA TYR A 144 14.52 6.08 -10.79
C TYR A 144 13.24 5.64 -10.07
N LEU A 145 12.23 6.51 -9.99
CA LEU A 145 10.92 6.12 -9.50
C LEU A 145 10.29 5.05 -10.39
N PRO A 146 9.81 3.94 -9.81
CA PRO A 146 9.28 2.83 -10.57
C PRO A 146 8.02 3.22 -11.33
N THR A 147 7.81 2.56 -12.46
CA THR A 147 6.62 2.78 -13.30
C THR A 147 5.81 1.49 -13.47
N GLU A 148 6.43 0.35 -13.20
CA GLU A 148 5.84 -0.99 -13.27
C GLU A 148 4.71 -1.24 -12.28
N LEU A 149 4.64 -0.45 -11.20
CA LEU A 149 3.56 -0.48 -10.21
C LEU A 149 2.28 0.21 -10.70
N ILE A 150 2.32 0.84 -11.89
CA ILE A 150 1.20 1.58 -12.47
C ILE A 150 0.75 0.87 -13.74
N LYS A 151 -0.48 0.35 -13.73
CA LYS A 151 -1.07 -0.29 -14.90
C LYS A 151 -1.65 0.75 -15.85
N LYS A 152 -1.28 0.70 -17.13
CA LYS A 152 -1.95 1.51 -18.17
C LYS A 152 -3.29 0.87 -18.49
N LEU A 153 -4.36 1.65 -18.38
CA LEU A 153 -5.71 1.15 -18.51
C LEU A 153 -6.35 1.56 -19.83
N ASP A 154 -7.11 0.63 -20.38
CA ASP A 154 -7.91 0.78 -21.59
C ASP A 154 -9.27 0.07 -21.41
N ALA A 155 -10.13 0.17 -22.42
CA ALA A 155 -11.44 -0.48 -22.39
C ALA A 155 -11.37 -2.01 -22.25
N ALA A 156 -10.28 -2.66 -22.67
CA ALA A 156 -10.16 -4.11 -22.63
C ALA A 156 -9.74 -4.63 -21.24
N ASN A 157 -8.93 -3.86 -20.51
CA ASN A 157 -8.31 -4.33 -19.26
C ASN A 157 -8.85 -3.66 -17.99
N VAL A 158 -9.64 -2.60 -18.10
CA VAL A 158 -10.10 -1.82 -16.95
C VAL A 158 -10.96 -2.66 -16.01
N ASP A 159 -11.90 -3.45 -16.53
CA ASP A 159 -12.80 -4.25 -15.69
C ASP A 159 -12.05 -5.35 -14.95
N THR A 160 -11.07 -5.98 -15.60
CA THR A 160 -10.15 -6.90 -14.93
C THR A 160 -9.36 -6.18 -13.84
N PHE A 161 -8.78 -5.01 -14.11
CA PHE A 161 -8.03 -4.25 -13.10
C PHE A 161 -8.88 -3.86 -11.89
N LEU A 162 -10.13 -3.45 -12.08
CA LEU A 162 -11.00 -3.07 -10.97
C LEU A 162 -11.40 -4.28 -10.13
N THR A 163 -11.53 -5.46 -10.73
CA THR A 163 -11.98 -6.70 -10.06
C THR A 163 -10.84 -7.54 -9.48
N THR A 164 -9.62 -7.44 -10.02
CA THR A 164 -8.42 -8.06 -9.43
C THR A 164 -8.18 -7.51 -8.04
N ASP A 165 -7.94 -8.40 -7.07
CA ASP A 165 -7.77 -8.06 -5.66
C ASP A 165 -8.84 -7.07 -5.20
N ALA A 166 -10.11 -7.48 -5.27
CA ALA A 166 -11.27 -6.61 -5.00
C ALA A 166 -11.21 -5.93 -3.62
N ALA A 167 -10.44 -6.51 -2.69
CA ALA A 167 -10.13 -5.97 -1.37
C ALA A 167 -8.94 -4.99 -1.34
N MET A 168 -8.33 -4.63 -2.46
CA MET A 168 -7.35 -3.53 -2.50
C MET A 168 -7.97 -2.31 -3.16
N PRO A 169 -7.98 -1.14 -2.54
CA PRO A 169 -8.39 0.10 -3.20
C PRO A 169 -7.54 0.38 -4.44
N LYS A 170 -8.16 0.98 -5.47
CA LYS A 170 -7.49 1.34 -6.71
C LYS A 170 -7.48 2.86 -6.91
N VAL A 171 -6.30 3.43 -7.12
CA VAL A 171 -6.12 4.85 -7.43
C VAL A 171 -5.93 5.02 -8.94
N LEU A 172 -6.80 5.79 -9.58
CA LEU A 172 -6.83 6.01 -11.01
C LEU A 172 -6.42 7.45 -11.34
N LEU A 173 -5.36 7.62 -12.13
CA LEU A 173 -4.99 8.92 -12.69
C LEU A 173 -5.45 9.01 -14.15
N PHE A 174 -6.34 9.96 -14.42
CA PHE A 174 -6.71 10.39 -15.75
C PHE A 174 -5.83 11.57 -16.15
N THR A 175 -5.13 11.44 -17.27
CA THR A 175 -4.16 12.44 -17.76
C THR A 175 -4.17 12.50 -19.28
N GLU A 176 -3.63 13.56 -19.86
CA GLU A 176 -3.38 13.64 -21.31
C GLU A 176 -2.02 13.04 -21.70
N LYS A 177 -1.16 12.76 -20.72
CA LYS A 177 0.21 12.26 -20.93
C LYS A 177 0.24 10.73 -20.94
N ASP A 178 1.13 10.17 -21.74
CA ASP A 178 1.33 8.71 -21.82
C ASP A 178 2.16 8.10 -20.69
N SER A 179 2.83 8.95 -19.91
CA SER A 179 3.69 8.56 -18.80
C SER A 179 3.16 9.15 -17.50
N PRO A 180 3.13 8.37 -16.40
CA PRO A 180 2.70 8.90 -15.11
C PRO A 180 3.70 9.95 -14.60
N PRO A 181 3.23 11.04 -13.98
CA PRO A 181 4.11 12.05 -13.39
C PRO A 181 4.86 11.46 -12.18
N PRO A 182 6.04 12.01 -11.81
CA PRO A 182 6.83 11.51 -10.68
C PRO A 182 6.04 11.37 -9.37
N MET A 183 5.13 12.30 -9.06
CA MET A 183 4.27 12.20 -7.88
C MET A 183 3.46 10.89 -7.85
N PHE A 184 2.92 10.48 -9.00
CA PHE A 184 2.06 9.29 -9.08
C PHE A 184 2.90 8.01 -9.01
N LYS A 185 4.12 8.04 -9.58
CA LYS A 185 5.10 6.96 -9.41
C LYS A 185 5.48 6.77 -7.95
N ALA A 186 5.76 7.87 -7.24
CA ALA A 186 6.10 7.84 -5.83
C ALA A 186 4.94 7.29 -4.98
N LEU A 187 3.70 7.74 -5.23
CA LEU A 187 2.51 7.21 -4.55
C LEU A 187 2.35 5.70 -4.78
N SER A 188 2.48 5.25 -6.03
CA SER A 188 2.37 3.82 -6.35
C SER A 188 3.43 2.97 -5.65
N ASN A 189 4.59 3.55 -5.38
CA ASN A 189 5.69 2.89 -4.70
C ASN A 189 5.51 2.88 -3.18
N GLU A 190 5.02 3.96 -2.60
CA GLU A 190 4.72 4.07 -1.16
C GLU A 190 3.63 3.08 -0.75
N PHE A 191 2.51 3.05 -1.50
CA PHE A 191 1.32 2.22 -1.19
C PHE A 191 1.26 0.90 -1.96
N ARG A 192 2.41 0.38 -2.41
CA ARG A 192 2.51 -0.77 -3.34
C ARG A 192 1.94 -2.08 -2.79
N LYS A 193 1.77 -2.20 -1.47
CA LYS A 193 1.24 -3.42 -0.82
C LYS A 193 -0.23 -3.28 -0.45
N GLU A 194 -0.74 -2.05 -0.42
CA GLU A 194 -2.05 -1.71 0.11
C GLU A 194 -3.02 -1.25 -0.98
N MET A 195 -2.51 -0.75 -2.10
CA MET A 195 -3.32 -0.22 -3.19
C MET A 195 -2.74 -0.51 -4.56
N GLN A 196 -3.60 -0.48 -5.57
CA GLN A 196 -3.21 -0.63 -6.97
C GLN A 196 -3.39 0.69 -7.72
N PHE A 197 -2.48 0.98 -8.65
CA PHE A 197 -2.46 2.26 -9.36
C PHE A 197 -2.71 2.06 -10.85
N GLY A 198 -3.64 2.84 -11.40
CA GLY A 198 -4.04 2.82 -12.80
C GLY A 198 -3.82 4.17 -13.48
N LEU A 199 -3.38 4.15 -14.73
CA LEU A 199 -3.21 5.34 -15.56
C LEU A 199 -4.11 5.26 -16.79
N VAL A 200 -4.96 6.26 -16.98
CA VAL A 200 -5.81 6.40 -18.18
C VAL A 200 -5.37 7.63 -18.96
N ASN A 201 -5.02 7.44 -20.24
CA ASN A 201 -4.83 8.56 -21.14
C ASN A 201 -6.17 8.99 -21.74
N VAL A 202 -6.69 10.16 -21.35
CA VAL A 202 -8.01 10.65 -21.76
C VAL A 202 -8.14 10.91 -23.27
N LYS A 203 -7.03 11.19 -23.97
CA LYS A 203 -7.02 11.39 -25.42
C LYS A 203 -7.15 10.07 -26.17
N LYS A 204 -6.58 9.00 -25.62
CA LYS A 204 -6.61 7.65 -26.22
C LYS A 204 -7.83 6.83 -25.80
N GLN A 205 -8.39 7.13 -24.63
CA GLN A 205 -9.50 6.39 -24.02
C GLN A 205 -10.64 7.36 -23.63
N PRO A 206 -11.23 8.10 -24.59
CA PRO A 206 -12.26 9.11 -24.29
C PRO A 206 -13.53 8.50 -23.69
N ASP A 207 -13.93 7.31 -24.13
CA ASP A 207 -15.13 6.64 -23.61
C ASP A 207 -14.92 6.12 -22.19
N LEU A 208 -13.69 5.71 -21.86
CA LEU A 208 -13.33 5.38 -20.49
C LEU A 208 -13.35 6.61 -19.59
N ALA A 209 -12.84 7.76 -20.06
CA ALA A 209 -12.94 9.01 -19.32
C ALA A 209 -14.40 9.41 -19.06
N LYS A 210 -15.29 9.26 -20.05
CA LYS A 210 -16.74 9.49 -19.89
C LYS A 210 -17.37 8.51 -18.88
N ARG A 211 -17.03 7.22 -18.94
CA ARG A 211 -17.52 6.19 -18.00
C ARG A 211 -17.24 6.56 -16.54
N PHE A 212 -16.09 7.17 -16.27
CA PHE A 212 -15.68 7.62 -14.94
C PHE A 212 -16.08 9.08 -14.63
N GLY A 213 -16.88 9.73 -15.49
CA GLY A 213 -17.32 11.11 -15.28
C GLY A 213 -16.19 12.15 -15.34
N VAL A 214 -15.09 11.85 -16.04
CA VAL A 214 -13.92 12.72 -16.16
C VAL A 214 -14.05 13.63 -17.38
N LYS A 215 -14.32 14.92 -17.13
CA LYS A 215 -14.44 15.96 -18.17
C LYS A 215 -13.15 16.76 -18.40
N LYS A 216 -12.29 16.84 -17.39
CA LYS A 216 -11.03 17.60 -17.40
C LYS A 216 -9.93 16.77 -16.75
N ALA A 217 -8.74 16.82 -17.33
CA ALA A 217 -7.53 16.19 -16.81
C ALA A 217 -6.52 17.27 -16.34
N PRO A 218 -5.60 16.96 -15.42
CA PRO A 218 -5.49 15.69 -14.70
C PRO A 218 -6.59 15.51 -13.66
N LYS A 219 -7.03 14.27 -13.43
CA LYS A 219 -7.99 13.94 -12.38
C LYS A 219 -7.63 12.63 -11.71
N ILE A 220 -7.64 12.62 -10.38
CA ILE A 220 -7.34 11.44 -9.58
C ILE A 220 -8.64 10.96 -8.96
N LEU A 221 -8.93 9.67 -9.15
CA LEU A 221 -10.08 9.00 -8.57
C LEU A 221 -9.59 7.86 -7.66
N LEU A 222 -10.29 7.63 -6.56
CA LEU A 222 -10.13 6.47 -5.71
C LEU A 222 -11.34 5.56 -5.87
N GLN A 223 -11.08 4.34 -6.29
CA GLN A 223 -12.05 3.25 -6.32
C GLN A 223 -11.81 2.36 -5.10
N GLN A 224 -12.62 2.51 -4.06
CA GLN A 224 -12.46 1.72 -2.83
C GLN A 224 -12.82 0.23 -3.03
N ALA A 225 -13.91 -0.04 -3.73
CA ALA A 225 -14.40 -1.39 -4.01
C ALA A 225 -15.17 -1.42 -5.33
N VAL A 226 -15.25 -2.58 -5.99
CA VAL A 226 -16.03 -2.74 -7.22
C VAL A 226 -17.49 -2.40 -6.97
N GLY A 227 -18.06 -1.52 -7.79
CA GLY A 227 -19.47 -1.12 -7.71
C GLY A 227 -19.75 0.11 -6.82
N LYS A 228 -18.82 0.52 -5.95
CA LYS A 228 -18.90 1.84 -5.30
C LYS A 228 -18.58 2.94 -6.30
N LYS A 229 -19.18 4.11 -6.15
CA LYS A 229 -18.85 5.27 -6.99
C LYS A 229 -17.41 5.72 -6.67
N PRO A 230 -16.52 5.89 -7.67
CA PRO A 230 -15.19 6.40 -7.41
C PRO A 230 -15.24 7.81 -6.81
N GLU A 231 -14.47 8.02 -5.75
CA GLU A 231 -14.31 9.34 -5.15
C GLU A 231 -13.27 10.15 -5.93
N ALA A 232 -13.57 11.41 -6.20
CA ALA A 232 -12.63 12.30 -6.87
C ALA A 232 -11.83 13.11 -5.86
N TYR A 233 -10.51 13.12 -6.00
CA TYR A 233 -9.64 14.03 -5.26
C TYR A 233 -9.94 15.49 -5.63
N LYS A 234 -10.12 16.35 -4.62
CA LYS A 234 -10.50 17.77 -4.79
C LYS A 234 -9.42 18.77 -4.33
N GLY A 235 -8.35 18.29 -3.71
CA GLY A 235 -7.29 19.13 -3.18
C GLY A 235 -6.25 19.57 -4.21
N GLU A 236 -5.17 20.14 -3.72
CA GLU A 236 -4.02 20.54 -4.54
C GLU A 236 -3.34 19.32 -5.18
N VAL A 237 -3.03 19.39 -6.49
CA VAL A 237 -2.39 18.28 -7.22
C VAL A 237 -0.88 18.27 -6.97
N SER A 238 -0.50 17.97 -5.73
CA SER A 238 0.88 17.79 -5.29
C SER A 238 1.00 16.53 -4.41
N TYR A 239 2.22 16.03 -4.25
CA TYR A 239 2.43 14.70 -3.67
C TYR A 239 1.88 14.56 -2.25
N ILE A 240 2.22 15.48 -1.33
CA ILE A 240 1.86 15.35 0.09
C ILE A 240 0.34 15.36 0.30
N PRO A 241 -0.42 16.34 -0.22
CA PRO A 241 -1.89 16.34 -0.08
C PRO A 241 -2.57 15.09 -0.63
N ILE A 242 -2.08 14.56 -1.76
CA ILE A 242 -2.63 13.31 -2.33
C ILE A 242 -2.22 12.11 -1.47
N ALA A 243 -0.98 12.03 -1.01
CA ALA A 243 -0.50 10.93 -0.17
C ALA A 243 -1.28 10.85 1.14
N ASP A 244 -1.59 11.99 1.75
CA ASP A 244 -2.37 12.06 2.99
C ASP A 244 -3.84 11.68 2.74
N TRP A 245 -4.43 12.15 1.63
CA TRP A 245 -5.77 11.72 1.22
C TRP A 245 -5.81 10.20 0.95
N VAL A 246 -4.84 9.65 0.22
CA VAL A 246 -4.74 8.20 -0.03
C VAL A 246 -4.55 7.43 1.29
N ASN A 247 -3.72 7.91 2.21
CA ASN A 247 -3.49 7.25 3.49
C ASN A 247 -4.75 7.25 4.38
N LEU A 248 -5.53 8.33 4.40
CA LEU A 248 -6.81 8.36 5.12
C LEU A 248 -7.72 7.21 4.66
N HIS A 249 -7.85 7.04 3.35
CA HIS A 249 -8.71 6.01 2.77
C HIS A 249 -8.15 4.59 2.87
N ARG A 250 -6.83 4.45 3.04
CA ARG A 250 -6.19 3.19 3.42
C ARG A 250 -6.67 2.75 4.80
N GLU A 251 -6.68 3.66 5.77
CA GLU A 251 -7.04 3.36 7.16
C GLU A 251 -8.53 3.06 7.32
N THR A 252 -9.39 3.72 6.54
CA THR A 252 -10.83 3.41 6.39
C THR A 252 -11.09 2.02 5.80
N PHE A 253 -10.10 1.46 5.08
CA PHE A 253 -10.20 0.14 4.46
C PHE A 253 -9.56 -0.96 5.33
N SER A 254 -8.47 -0.65 6.06
CA SER A 254 -7.83 -1.57 7.02
C SER A 254 -8.55 -1.65 8.38
N ARG A 255 -9.49 -0.74 8.65
CA ARG A 255 -10.43 -0.81 9.77
C ARG A 255 -11.78 -0.51 9.14
N GLY A 256 -12.68 -1.49 9.02
CA GLY A 256 -13.99 -1.38 8.36
C GLY A 256 -14.88 -0.23 8.90
N GLY A 257 -14.54 1.01 8.57
CA GLY A 257 -15.09 2.20 9.20
C GLY A 257 -15.24 3.29 8.17
N GLY A 258 -16.33 3.24 7.40
CA GLY A 258 -16.79 4.37 6.64
C GLY A 258 -17.08 5.52 7.60
N PHE A 259 -16.30 6.60 7.50
CA PHE A 259 -16.70 7.86 8.10
C PHE A 259 -17.87 8.38 7.26
N GLU A 260 -19.06 8.28 7.82
CA GLU A 260 -20.25 8.97 7.35
C GLU A 260 -20.01 10.47 7.54
N GLU A 261 -19.51 11.15 6.50
CA GLU A 261 -19.49 12.62 6.51
C GLU A 261 -20.89 13.13 6.16
N THR A 262 -21.68 13.29 7.22
CA THR A 262 -22.75 14.28 7.40
C THR A 262 -23.30 14.94 6.13
N ALA A 263 -24.52 14.50 5.79
CA ALA A 263 -25.64 15.32 5.33
C ALA A 263 -25.35 16.47 4.34
N ARG A 264 -25.69 16.24 3.06
CA ARG A 264 -26.41 17.25 2.27
C ARG A 264 -27.59 16.60 1.53
N PRO A 265 -28.83 17.06 1.76
CA PRO A 265 -30.00 16.53 1.08
C PRO A 265 -30.12 17.15 -0.31
N GLY A 266 -30.49 16.32 -1.30
CA GLY A 266 -31.01 16.78 -2.58
C GLY A 266 -30.26 16.25 -3.81
N SER A 267 -30.62 15.05 -4.27
CA SER A 267 -31.20 14.81 -5.61
C SER A 267 -31.20 13.31 -5.89
N GLY A 268 -32.40 12.71 -5.89
CA GLY A 268 -32.60 11.32 -6.22
C GLY A 268 -32.33 11.00 -7.70
N SER A 269 -31.96 9.75 -7.95
CA SER A 269 -32.43 8.91 -9.07
C SER A 269 -31.69 7.58 -8.98
N GLU A 270 -32.44 6.58 -8.56
CA GLU A 270 -32.04 5.20 -8.32
C GLU A 270 -31.66 4.45 -9.61
N THR A 271 -30.65 3.60 -9.48
CA THR A 271 -30.69 2.23 -10.01
C THR A 271 -29.75 1.45 -9.11
N GLU A 272 -30.28 1.00 -7.99
CA GLU A 272 -29.53 0.30 -6.95
C GLU A 272 -29.09 -1.07 -7.47
N ALA A 273 -27.79 -1.22 -7.70
CA ALA A 273 -27.19 -2.54 -7.76
C ALA A 273 -27.38 -3.20 -6.38
N PRO A 274 -27.73 -4.50 -6.32
CA PRO A 274 -28.07 -5.15 -5.06
C PRO A 274 -26.85 -5.06 -4.12
N SER A 275 -27.04 -4.40 -2.98
CA SER A 275 -26.01 -4.11 -1.98
C SER A 275 -25.25 -5.40 -1.66
N ARG A 276 -23.90 -5.38 -1.66
CA ARG A 276 -23.07 -6.57 -1.37
C ARG A 276 -22.44 -6.43 0.02
N PRO A 277 -23.23 -6.56 1.11
CA PRO A 277 -22.77 -6.28 2.47
C PRO A 277 -21.61 -7.18 2.92
N TRP A 278 -21.56 -8.42 2.42
CA TRP A 278 -20.50 -9.39 2.73
C TRP A 278 -19.10 -8.96 2.28
N LEU A 279 -18.96 -7.96 1.38
CA LEU A 279 -17.65 -7.44 0.98
C LEU A 279 -17.02 -6.50 2.04
N ALA A 280 -17.82 -6.04 3.01
CA ALA A 280 -17.34 -5.19 4.10
C ALA A 280 -17.01 -5.97 5.38
N GLN A 281 -17.29 -7.27 5.42
CA GLN A 281 -17.03 -8.15 6.56
C GLN A 281 -15.59 -8.70 6.48
N GLU A 282 -14.86 -8.66 7.59
CA GLU A 282 -13.50 -9.22 7.68
C GLU A 282 -13.51 -10.76 7.54
N ILE A 283 -14.56 -11.39 8.07
CA ILE A 283 -14.90 -12.81 7.89
C ILE A 283 -16.32 -12.88 7.30
N PRO A 284 -16.46 -12.96 5.97
CA PRO A 284 -17.77 -12.95 5.33
C PRO A 284 -18.66 -14.15 5.67
N GLU A 285 -19.95 -13.92 5.86
CA GLU A 285 -20.95 -14.99 5.97
C GLU A 285 -21.22 -15.64 4.60
N ILE A 286 -21.42 -16.95 4.58
CA ILE A 286 -21.95 -17.70 3.43
C ILE A 286 -23.49 -17.61 3.42
N THR A 287 -24.02 -16.88 2.43
CA THR A 287 -25.44 -16.80 2.10
C THR A 287 -25.64 -17.15 0.63
N LYS A 288 -26.89 -17.31 0.18
CA LYS A 288 -27.19 -17.56 -1.24
C LYS A 288 -26.55 -16.51 -2.16
N ARG A 289 -26.45 -15.25 -1.71
CA ARG A 289 -25.88 -14.13 -2.46
C ARG A 289 -24.35 -14.07 -2.38
N SER A 290 -23.74 -14.44 -1.25
CA SER A 290 -22.28 -14.34 -1.06
C SER A 290 -21.53 -15.62 -1.44
N ALA A 291 -22.16 -16.79 -1.36
CA ALA A 291 -21.52 -18.12 -1.44
C ALA A 291 -20.59 -18.29 -2.65
N LYS A 292 -21.06 -17.92 -3.84
CA LYS A 292 -20.24 -17.96 -5.07
C LYS A 292 -19.08 -16.96 -5.04
N HIS A 293 -19.21 -15.83 -4.36
CA HIS A 293 -18.18 -14.80 -4.29
C HIS A 293 -17.11 -15.11 -3.25
N VAL A 294 -17.49 -15.71 -2.12
CA VAL A 294 -16.61 -15.84 -0.95
C VAL A 294 -15.91 -17.20 -0.89
N CYS A 295 -16.52 -18.27 -1.41
CA CYS A 295 -15.93 -19.60 -1.33
C CYS A 295 -16.10 -20.48 -2.57
N PHE A 296 -17.25 -20.44 -3.25
CA PHE A 296 -17.61 -21.45 -4.27
C PHE A 296 -17.55 -20.91 -5.72
N ASP A 297 -16.59 -20.03 -6.02
CA ASP A 297 -16.32 -19.51 -7.38
C ASP A 297 -15.61 -20.51 -8.30
N GLY A 298 -15.14 -21.64 -7.76
CA GLY A 298 -14.30 -22.60 -8.47
C GLY A 298 -12.83 -22.17 -8.61
N GLY A 299 -12.43 -21.11 -7.92
CA GLY A 299 -11.05 -20.63 -7.88
C GLY A 299 -10.09 -21.53 -7.11
N GLU A 300 -8.78 -21.34 -7.32
CA GLU A 300 -7.73 -22.04 -6.61
C GLU A 300 -7.62 -21.53 -5.15
N GLY A 301 -7.67 -22.45 -4.19
CA GLY A 301 -7.55 -22.16 -2.76
C GLY A 301 -8.46 -23.04 -1.90
N HIS A 302 -8.28 -23.00 -0.58
CA HIS A 302 -9.18 -23.64 0.38
C HIS A 302 -10.00 -22.58 1.11
N CYS A 303 -11.25 -22.88 1.45
CA CYS A 303 -12.04 -22.07 2.35
C CYS A 303 -11.98 -22.68 3.75
N VAL A 304 -11.59 -21.90 4.74
CA VAL A 304 -11.80 -22.24 6.14
C VAL A 304 -13.20 -21.73 6.48
N ILE A 305 -14.13 -22.67 6.70
CA ILE A 305 -15.55 -22.39 6.97
C ILE A 305 -15.78 -22.62 8.46
N TYR A 306 -16.01 -21.53 9.18
CA TYR A 306 -16.43 -21.56 10.57
C TYR A 306 -17.93 -21.85 10.67
N LEU A 307 -18.32 -22.89 11.41
CA LEU A 307 -19.70 -23.32 11.57
C LEU A 307 -20.17 -22.93 12.97
N LYS A 308 -21.26 -22.17 13.07
CA LYS A 308 -21.84 -21.82 14.37
C LYS A 308 -23.35 -21.80 14.37
N GLU A 309 -23.90 -21.85 15.58
CA GLU A 309 -25.32 -21.63 15.88
C GLU A 309 -25.48 -20.32 16.67
N GLY A 310 -26.68 -19.75 16.67
CA GLY A 310 -27.01 -18.61 17.55
C GLY A 310 -26.79 -17.23 16.94
N GLY A 311 -26.72 -17.11 15.61
CA GLY A 311 -26.68 -15.81 14.91
C GLY A 311 -25.26 -15.33 14.52
N PRO A 312 -25.06 -14.01 14.32
CA PRO A 312 -23.80 -13.45 13.80
C PRO A 312 -22.60 -13.76 14.70
N LEU A 313 -21.39 -13.72 14.15
CA LEU A 313 -20.14 -13.88 14.91
C LEU A 313 -20.10 -12.91 16.10
N SER A 314 -19.73 -13.40 17.28
CA SER A 314 -19.35 -12.54 18.38
C SER A 314 -18.04 -11.83 18.03
N LYS A 315 -17.77 -10.71 18.69
CA LYS A 315 -16.54 -9.96 18.43
C LYS A 315 -15.30 -10.78 18.76
N GLU A 316 -15.35 -11.59 19.81
CA GLU A 316 -14.27 -12.49 20.22
C GLU A 316 -14.02 -13.59 19.19
N GLU A 317 -15.09 -14.15 18.60
CA GLU A 317 -14.99 -15.14 17.52
C GLU A 317 -14.39 -14.51 16.25
N GLU A 318 -14.87 -13.32 15.87
CA GLU A 318 -14.38 -12.58 14.70
C GLU A 318 -12.89 -12.20 14.86
N ASP A 319 -12.52 -11.58 15.99
CA ASP A 319 -11.13 -11.19 16.28
C ASP A 319 -10.21 -12.43 16.29
N GLY A 320 -10.67 -13.56 16.85
CA GLY A 320 -9.93 -14.82 16.86
C GLY A 320 -9.68 -15.38 15.47
N LEU A 321 -10.70 -15.38 14.61
CA LEU A 321 -10.60 -15.84 13.21
C LEU A 321 -9.72 -14.91 12.36
N VAL A 322 -9.80 -13.59 12.59
CA VAL A 322 -8.95 -12.60 11.94
C VAL A 322 -7.48 -12.79 12.32
N GLU A 323 -7.19 -13.03 13.60
CA GLU A 323 -5.81 -13.29 14.03
C GLU A 323 -5.23 -14.56 13.39
N LEU A 324 -6.02 -15.64 13.32
CA LEU A 324 -5.62 -16.87 12.66
C LEU A 324 -5.41 -16.66 11.15
N ARG A 325 -6.32 -15.95 10.49
CA ARG A 325 -6.19 -15.56 9.08
C ARG A 325 -4.86 -14.87 8.81
N ASP A 326 -4.52 -13.86 9.60
CA ASP A 326 -3.32 -13.05 9.39
C ASP A 326 -2.04 -13.86 9.66
N ARG A 327 -2.06 -14.73 10.68
CA ARG A 327 -0.98 -15.68 11.00
C ARG A 327 -0.72 -16.64 9.85
N PHE A 328 -1.75 -17.33 9.37
CA PHE A 328 -1.63 -18.31 8.29
C PHE A 328 -1.32 -17.68 6.94
N THR A 329 -1.86 -16.49 6.67
CA THR A 329 -1.52 -15.73 5.45
C THR A 329 -0.02 -15.40 5.41
N SER A 330 0.56 -15.03 6.55
CA SER A 330 2.00 -14.76 6.67
C SER A 330 2.86 -16.01 6.43
N GLN A 331 2.45 -17.17 6.93
CA GLN A 331 3.16 -18.44 6.73
C GLN A 331 3.08 -18.96 5.27
N LEU A 332 1.98 -18.67 4.59
CA LEU A 332 1.68 -19.16 3.24
C LEU A 332 2.32 -18.36 2.10
N HIS A 333 2.88 -17.17 2.39
CA HIS A 333 3.52 -16.28 1.40
C HIS A 333 4.61 -16.97 0.55
N ASN A 334 5.20 -18.06 1.06
CA ASN A 334 6.23 -18.84 0.36
C ASN A 334 5.74 -20.15 -0.28
N ARG A 335 4.51 -20.60 0.01
CA ARG A 335 3.99 -21.94 -0.38
C ARG A 335 2.92 -21.91 -1.48
N GLY A 336 2.42 -20.73 -1.85
CA GLY A 336 1.48 -20.56 -2.97
C GLY A 336 0.06 -21.08 -2.72
N ALA A 337 -0.27 -21.55 -1.52
CA ALA A 337 -1.64 -21.91 -1.14
C ALA A 337 -2.42 -20.68 -0.65
N LYS A 338 -3.68 -20.53 -1.07
CA LYS A 338 -4.58 -19.45 -0.67
C LYS A 338 -5.64 -19.99 0.29
N LEU A 339 -5.83 -19.34 1.43
CA LEU A 339 -6.92 -19.62 2.38
C LEU A 339 -7.92 -18.46 2.37
N ARG A 340 -9.21 -18.78 2.22
CA ARG A 340 -10.32 -17.84 2.36
C ARG A 340 -11.07 -18.15 3.64
N TRP A 341 -11.27 -17.17 4.50
CA TRP A 341 -11.90 -17.36 5.80
C TRP A 341 -13.32 -16.83 5.73
N VAL A 342 -14.28 -17.70 6.05
CA VAL A 342 -15.71 -17.44 5.94
C VAL A 342 -16.43 -18.16 7.07
N TRP A 343 -17.67 -17.78 7.36
CA TRP A 343 -18.49 -18.47 8.35
C TRP A 343 -19.88 -18.81 7.82
N LEU A 344 -20.55 -19.76 8.45
CA LEU A 344 -21.87 -20.26 8.08
C LEU A 344 -22.72 -20.47 9.34
N ASP A 345 -23.89 -19.84 9.36
CA ASP A 345 -24.93 -20.09 10.36
C ASP A 345 -25.67 -21.40 10.04
N VAL A 346 -25.34 -22.46 10.78
CA VAL A 346 -25.93 -23.79 10.60
C VAL A 346 -27.35 -23.88 11.15
N SER A 347 -27.77 -22.94 12.00
CA SER A 347 -29.17 -22.88 12.46
C SER A 347 -30.12 -22.51 11.32
N LYS A 348 -29.63 -21.75 10.33
CA LYS A 348 -30.34 -21.39 9.11
C LYS A 348 -30.10 -22.38 7.97
N GLU A 349 -28.96 -23.07 7.97
CA GLU A 349 -28.52 -23.96 6.89
C GLU A 349 -28.22 -25.41 7.37
N PRO A 350 -29.19 -26.11 7.99
CA PRO A 350 -28.94 -27.41 8.62
C PRO A 350 -28.50 -28.52 7.64
N ALA A 351 -28.89 -28.41 6.37
CA ALA A 351 -28.47 -29.34 5.32
C ALA A 351 -26.94 -29.32 5.08
N TRP A 352 -26.27 -28.21 5.39
CA TRP A 352 -24.81 -28.11 5.30
C TRP A 352 -24.11 -28.83 6.45
N ALA A 353 -24.64 -28.71 7.67
CA ALA A 353 -24.17 -29.49 8.82
C ALA A 353 -24.31 -31.00 8.59
N GLU A 354 -25.44 -31.44 8.03
CA GLU A 354 -25.66 -32.85 7.65
C GLU A 354 -24.67 -33.31 6.57
N MET A 355 -24.41 -32.47 5.55
CA MET A 355 -23.46 -32.77 4.48
C MET A 355 -22.03 -32.95 5.01
N PHE A 356 -21.62 -32.14 5.99
CA PHE A 356 -20.34 -32.29 6.66
C PHE A 356 -20.34 -33.42 7.71
N GLY A 357 -21.51 -33.86 8.16
CA GLY A 357 -21.67 -34.84 9.23
C GLY A 357 -21.16 -34.31 10.57
N ILE A 358 -21.61 -33.09 10.93
CA ILE A 358 -21.24 -32.38 12.16
C ILE A 358 -22.52 -32.05 12.93
N SER A 359 -22.53 -32.36 14.22
CA SER A 359 -23.67 -32.13 15.13
C SER A 359 -23.31 -31.34 16.39
N LYS A 360 -22.04 -30.97 16.55
CA LYS A 360 -21.53 -30.16 17.68
C LYS A 360 -20.97 -28.85 17.14
N PHE A 361 -21.43 -27.73 17.68
CA PHE A 361 -21.03 -26.37 17.28
C PHE A 361 -20.54 -25.57 18.49
N PRO A 362 -19.63 -24.60 18.31
CA PRO A 362 -19.00 -24.22 17.05
C PRO A 362 -18.05 -25.29 16.50
N ASN A 363 -17.81 -25.28 15.19
CA ASN A 363 -16.93 -26.21 14.50
C ASN A 363 -16.26 -25.56 13.30
N VAL A 364 -15.32 -26.26 12.65
CA VAL A 364 -14.64 -25.76 11.46
C VAL A 364 -14.45 -26.84 10.40
N VAL A 365 -14.54 -26.43 9.15
CA VAL A 365 -14.29 -27.29 7.99
C VAL A 365 -13.39 -26.57 7.01
N VAL A 366 -12.38 -27.27 6.48
CA VAL A 366 -11.56 -26.76 5.37
C VAL A 366 -12.07 -27.33 4.05
N PHE A 367 -12.71 -26.49 3.26
CA PHE A 367 -13.35 -26.86 2.01
C PHE A 367 -12.46 -26.55 0.79
N ASN A 368 -12.39 -27.47 -0.17
CA ASN A 368 -11.71 -27.25 -1.44
C ASN A 368 -12.75 -27.23 -2.60
N PRO A 369 -13.03 -26.06 -3.19
CA PRO A 369 -13.98 -25.91 -4.28
C PRO A 369 -13.39 -26.22 -5.67
N HIS A 370 -12.08 -26.43 -5.79
CA HIS A 370 -11.40 -26.53 -7.08
C HIS A 370 -11.42 -27.97 -7.65
N LYS A 371 -11.89 -28.13 -8.90
CA LYS A 371 -12.03 -29.37 -9.68
C LYS A 371 -12.96 -30.44 -9.08
N ARG A 372 -12.76 -30.82 -7.82
CA ARG A 372 -13.57 -31.81 -7.09
C ARG A 372 -13.88 -31.30 -5.69
N LEU A 373 -15.16 -31.11 -5.43
CA LEU A 373 -15.68 -30.65 -4.14
C LEU A 373 -15.33 -31.67 -3.06
N ARG A 374 -14.52 -31.25 -2.11
CA ARG A 374 -14.06 -32.07 -0.99
C ARG A 374 -13.81 -31.19 0.23
N PHE A 375 -13.91 -31.77 1.41
CA PHE A 375 -13.75 -31.05 2.66
C PHE A 375 -12.98 -31.88 3.69
N CYS A 376 -12.23 -31.21 4.55
CA CYS A 376 -11.56 -31.79 5.70
C CYS A 376 -12.26 -31.26 6.96
N LYS A 377 -12.57 -32.16 7.89
CA LYS A 377 -13.09 -31.85 9.22
C LYS A 377 -12.25 -32.58 10.27
N PHE A 378 -12.51 -32.34 11.55
CA PHE A 378 -11.94 -33.17 12.62
C PHE A 378 -12.26 -34.65 12.40
N ASP A 379 -11.36 -35.53 12.86
CA ASP A 379 -11.60 -36.97 12.78
C ASP A 379 -12.83 -37.34 13.63
N ASP A 380 -13.57 -38.39 13.25
CA ASP A 380 -14.86 -38.71 13.90
C ASP A 380 -14.69 -39.14 15.38
N ASP A 381 -13.47 -39.51 15.79
CA ASP A 381 -13.02 -39.87 17.13
C ASP A 381 -12.29 -38.73 17.88
N ASP A 382 -12.15 -37.55 17.28
CA ASP A 382 -11.52 -36.37 17.88
C ASP A 382 -12.50 -35.65 18.80
N GLU A 383 -12.41 -35.92 20.11
CA GLU A 383 -13.18 -35.24 21.16
C GLU A 383 -12.44 -34.07 21.80
N GLU A 384 -11.17 -33.86 21.44
CA GLU A 384 -10.29 -32.84 22.04
C GLU A 384 -10.50 -31.47 21.40
N HIS A 385 -10.70 -31.44 20.08
CA HIS A 385 -10.80 -30.18 19.33
C HIS A 385 -12.25 -29.77 19.08
N THR A 386 -12.51 -28.47 19.22
CA THR A 386 -13.81 -27.87 18.89
C THR A 386 -13.63 -26.73 17.88
N GLY A 387 -14.69 -26.00 17.55
CA GLY A 387 -14.58 -24.75 16.79
C GLY A 387 -14.08 -23.57 17.63
N ASP A 388 -13.23 -23.80 18.62
CA ASP A 388 -12.48 -22.72 19.28
C ASP A 388 -11.21 -22.38 18.48
N LYS A 389 -10.49 -21.36 18.93
CA LYS A 389 -9.31 -20.85 18.22
C LYS A 389 -8.24 -21.94 18.03
N ASP A 390 -8.01 -22.76 19.04
CA ASP A 390 -6.99 -23.80 19.03
C ASP A 390 -7.38 -24.96 18.10
N GLY A 391 -8.65 -25.37 18.09
CA GLY A 391 -9.14 -26.37 17.15
C GLY A 391 -9.11 -25.88 15.69
N VAL A 392 -9.44 -24.61 15.45
CA VAL A 392 -9.31 -24.01 14.11
C VAL A 392 -7.86 -23.99 13.65
N GLU A 393 -6.93 -23.59 14.51
CA GLU A 393 -5.49 -23.62 14.23
C GLU A 393 -5.02 -25.04 13.90
N TYR A 394 -5.37 -26.01 14.74
CA TYR A 394 -5.03 -27.43 14.55
C TYR A 394 -5.48 -27.98 13.19
N LEU A 395 -6.75 -27.76 12.81
CA LEU A 395 -7.28 -28.30 11.56
C LEU A 395 -6.61 -27.66 10.34
N VAL A 396 -6.37 -26.35 10.38
CA VAL A 396 -5.73 -25.63 9.28
C VAL A 396 -4.27 -26.08 9.14
N ASP A 397 -3.52 -26.19 10.24
CA ASP A 397 -2.14 -26.70 10.24
C ASP A 397 -2.07 -28.14 9.69
N LYS A 398 -2.97 -29.03 10.12
CA LYS A 398 -3.05 -30.41 9.61
C LYS A 398 -3.26 -30.45 8.10
N VAL A 399 -4.15 -29.60 7.58
CA VAL A 399 -4.40 -29.51 6.13
C VAL A 399 -3.19 -28.94 5.39
N LEU A 400 -2.54 -27.89 5.90
CA LEU A 400 -1.37 -27.28 5.28
C LEU A 400 -0.10 -28.14 5.39
N GLY A 401 -0.02 -28.99 6.41
CA GLY A 401 1.02 -29.99 6.62
C GLY A 401 0.87 -31.22 5.71
N GLY A 402 -0.29 -31.39 5.06
CA GLY A 402 -0.57 -32.51 4.16
C GLY A 402 -1.21 -33.72 4.84
N ASP A 403 -1.45 -33.66 6.15
CA ASP A 403 -2.07 -34.73 6.95
C ASP A 403 -3.61 -34.64 6.99
N GLY A 404 -4.19 -33.62 6.33
CA GLY A 404 -5.63 -33.41 6.22
C GLY A 404 -6.33 -34.51 5.41
N ARG A 405 -7.31 -35.18 6.03
CA ARG A 405 -8.14 -36.21 5.37
C ARG A 405 -9.37 -35.59 4.71
N PHE A 406 -9.30 -35.40 3.39
CA PHE A 406 -10.41 -34.83 2.62
C PHE A 406 -11.47 -35.89 2.27
N LYS A 407 -12.72 -35.67 2.69
CA LYS A 407 -13.92 -36.40 2.27
C LYS A 407 -14.51 -35.74 1.01
N ILE A 408 -14.89 -36.54 0.01
CA ILE A 408 -15.50 -36.05 -1.24
C ILE A 408 -16.98 -35.76 -1.02
N VAL A 409 -17.48 -34.61 -1.51
CA VAL A 409 -18.91 -34.28 -1.45
C VAL A 409 -19.70 -35.24 -2.34
N LYS A 410 -20.68 -35.92 -1.75
CA LYS A 410 -21.53 -36.91 -2.44
C LYS A 410 -22.21 -36.28 -3.65
N GLY A 411 -22.07 -36.92 -4.82
CA GLY A 411 -22.67 -36.44 -6.07
C GLY A 411 -22.12 -35.11 -6.60
N GLN A 412 -21.09 -34.54 -5.97
CA GLN A 412 -20.53 -33.22 -6.32
C GLN A 412 -21.59 -32.09 -6.35
N LYS A 413 -22.62 -32.23 -5.52
CA LYS A 413 -23.70 -31.25 -5.38
C LYS A 413 -23.67 -30.66 -3.98
N LEU A 414 -23.70 -29.33 -3.91
CA LEU A 414 -23.85 -28.59 -2.66
C LEU A 414 -25.34 -28.45 -2.33
N PRO A 415 -25.73 -28.48 -1.04
CA PRO A 415 -27.08 -28.10 -0.63
C PRO A 415 -27.42 -26.70 -1.12
N GLU A 416 -28.69 -26.47 -1.45
CA GLU A 416 -29.17 -25.13 -1.73
C GLU A 416 -29.18 -24.30 -0.45
N LEU A 417 -28.72 -23.05 -0.55
CA LEU A 417 -28.76 -22.09 0.56
C LEU A 417 -30.14 -21.43 0.61
N SER A 418 -30.66 -21.24 1.82
CA SER A 418 -31.97 -20.63 2.07
C SER A 418 -32.05 -19.19 1.54
N ASP A 419 -33.25 -18.77 1.14
CA ASP A 419 -33.58 -17.36 0.86
C ASP A 419 -33.91 -16.65 2.17
N ARG A 420 -33.20 -15.56 2.51
CA ARG A 420 -33.37 -14.83 3.79
C ARG A 420 -33.96 -13.44 3.57
N GLU A 421 -34.64 -12.89 4.57
CA GLU A 421 -35.24 -11.53 4.48
C GLU A 421 -34.17 -10.43 4.28
N GLU A 422 -32.99 -10.57 4.89
CA GLU A 422 -31.83 -9.70 4.66
C GLU A 422 -31.29 -9.78 3.21
N ASP A 423 -31.61 -10.84 2.46
CA ASP A 423 -31.25 -10.97 1.05
C ASP A 423 -32.22 -10.20 0.14
N GLY A 424 -33.34 -9.70 0.67
CA GLY A 424 -34.42 -9.07 -0.08
C GLY A 424 -35.19 -8.00 0.70
N GLU A 425 -34.52 -6.95 1.19
CA GLU A 425 -35.21 -5.73 1.62
C GLU A 425 -36.02 -5.17 0.43
N LYS A 426 -37.30 -5.52 0.44
CA LYS A 426 -38.34 -4.86 -0.35
C LYS A 426 -38.41 -3.43 0.14
N ALA A 427 -38.33 -2.49 -0.79
CA ALA A 427 -38.91 -1.18 -0.65
C ALA A 427 -40.35 -1.34 -0.13
N GLN A 428 -40.56 -1.08 1.16
CA GLN A 428 -41.87 -0.92 1.72
C GLN A 428 -42.02 0.53 2.15
N SER A 429 -42.88 1.19 1.40
CA SER A 429 -43.31 2.56 1.61
C SER A 429 -44.03 2.69 2.94
N ASP A 430 -43.46 3.47 3.86
CA ASP A 430 -44.24 4.13 4.90
C ASP A 430 -44.52 5.56 4.43
N ARG A 431 -45.54 5.63 3.57
CA ARG A 431 -46.47 6.76 3.57
C ARG A 431 -47.46 6.46 4.69
N ASP A 432 -47.42 7.28 5.74
CA ASP A 432 -48.59 7.95 6.32
C ASP A 432 -48.38 8.27 7.82
N GLU A 433 -48.77 9.50 8.16
CA GLU A 433 -49.19 10.01 9.48
C GLU A 433 -48.12 10.15 10.58
N LEU A 434 -47.53 11.33 10.73
CA LEU A 434 -48.07 12.52 11.46
C LEU A 434 -47.09 13.70 11.40
#